data_AF-A0A925UI51-F1
#
_entry.id   AF-A0A925UI51-F1
#
_cell.length_a   1.000
_cell.length_b   1.000
_cell.length_c   1.000
_cell.angle_alpha   90.00
_cell.angle_beta   90.00
_cell.angle_gamma   90.00
#
_symmetry.space_group_name_H-M   'P 1'
#
loop_
_entity.id
_entity.type
_entity.pdbx_description
1 polymer ?
#
loop_
_entity_poly.entity_id
_entity_poly.type
_entity_poly.pdbx_seq_one_letter_code
_entity_poly.pdbx_strand_id
1 'polypeptide(L)'
;HVAGTDFDRRVELAAILPHYGFGAMGPSVAGAPAREVPNGVYFDLATWHLINTVYSPGRVAELRSMRGFYGDPRHYERLMVVVNERLGHELMARAEAAKIEVADGGEARIDLGHTERHLAATLTEQQAADAIEIDIARIVGAAAEAVTQAGLSPAQVDALYFTGGSTGLRLLASRIAAAFPAAEVVRGDRFASVATGLGLHAQRWFGR
;
A
#
# COMPACT_ATOMS: atom_id res chain seq x y z
N HIS A 1 -5.35 3.81 -9.82
CA HIS A 1 -4.71 2.50 -10.03
C HIS A 1 -4.93 1.66 -8.79
N VAL A 2 -4.95 0.32 -8.90
CA VAL A 2 -4.91 -0.60 -7.76
C VAL A 2 -3.79 -1.59 -8.09
N ALA A 3 -2.58 -1.32 -7.63
CA ALA A 3 -1.37 -2.11 -7.94
C ALA A 3 -0.36 -2.07 -6.77
N GLY A 4 0.87 -2.55 -7.00
CA GLY A 4 1.89 -2.75 -5.97
C GLY A 4 2.07 -1.58 -4.99
N THR A 5 2.10 -0.34 -5.49
CA THR A 5 2.23 0.88 -4.69
C THR A 5 1.00 1.17 -3.82
N ASP A 6 -0.19 0.72 -4.21
CA ASP A 6 -1.39 0.85 -3.39
C ASP A 6 -1.36 -0.14 -2.22
N PHE A 7 -0.77 -1.33 -2.40
CA PHE A 7 -0.53 -2.26 -1.29
C PHE A 7 0.50 -1.74 -0.30
N ASP A 8 1.57 -1.10 -0.79
CA ASP A 8 2.54 -0.41 0.08
C ASP A 8 1.88 0.67 0.91
N ARG A 9 1.04 1.49 0.26
CA ARG A 9 0.23 2.50 0.94
C ARG A 9 -0.63 1.90 2.06
N ARG A 10 -1.31 0.78 1.81
CA ARG A 10 -2.15 0.12 2.83
C ARG A 10 -1.33 -0.38 4.01
N VAL A 11 -0.19 -1.02 3.75
CA VAL A 11 0.72 -1.51 4.79
C VAL A 11 1.28 -0.35 5.60
N GLU A 12 1.70 0.73 4.95
CA GLU A 12 2.23 1.92 5.61
C GLU A 12 1.18 2.57 6.53
N LEU A 13 -0.07 2.73 6.05
CA LEU A 13 -1.19 3.26 6.85
C LEU A 13 -1.57 2.34 8.01
N ALA A 14 -1.44 1.02 7.84
CA ALA A 14 -1.83 0.05 8.87
C ALA A 14 -0.76 -0.15 9.95
N ALA A 15 0.52 -0.15 9.59
CA ALA A 15 1.61 -0.58 10.47
C ALA A 15 2.59 0.54 10.86
N ILE A 16 2.78 1.57 10.02
CA ILE A 16 3.78 2.63 10.26
C ILE A 16 3.13 3.91 10.76
N LEU A 17 2.20 4.48 9.98
CA LEU A 17 1.63 5.80 10.25
C LEU A 17 0.80 5.92 11.54
N PRO A 18 0.27 4.85 12.16
CA PRO A 18 -0.33 4.95 13.50
C PRO A 18 0.67 5.46 14.56
N HIS A 19 1.96 5.13 14.44
CA HIS A 19 3.00 5.64 15.34
C HIS A 19 3.23 7.16 15.22
N TYR A 20 2.67 7.78 14.20
CA TYR A 20 2.74 9.21 13.89
C TYR A 20 1.40 9.93 14.11
N GLY A 21 0.33 9.18 14.47
CA GLY A 21 -0.98 9.73 14.80
C GLY A 21 -2.09 9.46 13.79
N PHE A 22 -1.86 8.64 12.76
CA PHE A 22 -2.94 8.18 11.89
C PHE A 22 -3.97 7.36 12.70
N GLY A 23 -5.25 7.71 12.60
CA GLY A 23 -6.32 7.07 13.39
C GLY A 23 -6.30 7.39 14.89
N ALA A 24 -5.40 8.27 15.35
CA ALA A 24 -5.33 8.65 16.75
C ALA A 24 -6.43 9.65 17.10
N MET A 25 -6.85 9.62 18.36
CA MET A 25 -7.79 10.60 18.90
C MET A 25 -7.03 11.80 19.49
N GLY A 26 -7.56 12.99 19.23
CA GLY A 26 -7.16 14.25 19.85
C GLY A 26 -7.61 14.36 21.30
N PRO A 27 -7.20 15.42 22.00
CA PRO A 27 -7.64 15.67 23.36
C PRO A 27 -9.14 15.99 23.41
N SER A 28 -9.81 15.60 24.50
CA SER A 28 -11.11 16.14 24.84
C SER A 28 -10.94 17.58 25.35
N VAL A 29 -11.69 18.52 24.76
CA VAL A 29 -11.60 19.95 25.10
C VAL A 29 -12.95 20.41 25.63
N ALA A 30 -12.97 21.03 26.81
CA ALA A 30 -14.16 21.63 27.42
C ALA A 30 -15.38 20.68 27.49
N GLY A 31 -15.14 19.39 27.75
CA GLY A 31 -16.20 18.37 27.84
C GLY A 31 -16.75 17.88 26.50
N ALA A 32 -16.23 18.37 25.37
CA ALA A 32 -16.55 17.81 24.05
C ALA A 32 -15.87 16.45 23.85
N PRO A 33 -16.49 15.52 23.12
CA PRO A 33 -15.86 14.24 22.81
C PRO A 33 -14.55 14.44 22.03
N ALA A 34 -13.58 13.57 22.28
CA ALA A 34 -12.35 13.52 21.50
C ALA A 34 -12.68 13.37 20.01
N ARG A 35 -11.91 14.06 19.16
CA ARG A 35 -12.04 13.99 17.70
C ARG A 35 -10.82 13.32 17.12
N GLU A 36 -10.98 12.60 16.02
CA GLU A 36 -9.86 12.01 15.32
C GLU A 36 -8.92 13.10 14.79
N VAL A 37 -7.61 12.83 14.81
CA VAL A 37 -6.59 13.68 14.19
C VAL A 37 -6.87 13.80 12.68
N PRO A 38 -6.74 14.99 12.07
CA PRO A 38 -6.95 15.13 10.63
C PRO A 38 -6.03 14.21 9.81
N ASN A 39 -6.63 13.35 8.98
CA ASN A 39 -5.91 12.25 8.35
C ASN A 39 -5.21 12.59 7.01
N GLY A 40 -5.46 13.77 6.43
CA GLY A 40 -5.01 14.11 5.07
C GLY A 40 -3.51 13.92 4.84
N VAL A 41 -2.69 14.37 5.79
CA VAL A 41 -1.22 14.27 5.70
C VAL A 41 -0.71 12.83 5.60
N TYR A 42 -1.35 11.89 6.28
CA TYR A 42 -0.93 10.48 6.26
C TYR A 42 -1.24 9.82 4.92
N PHE A 43 -2.35 10.20 4.28
CA PHE A 43 -2.65 9.74 2.93
C PHE A 43 -1.70 10.31 1.89
N ASP A 44 -1.28 11.57 2.05
CA ASP A 44 -0.26 12.18 1.20
C ASP A 44 1.11 11.52 1.40
N LEU A 45 1.51 11.24 2.66
CA LEU A 45 2.74 10.52 2.99
C LEU A 45 2.74 9.08 2.46
N ALA A 46 1.59 8.40 2.50
CA ALA A 46 1.46 7.05 1.98
C ALA A 46 1.26 6.97 0.46
N THR A 47 1.34 8.10 -0.25
CA THR A 47 1.17 8.16 -1.71
C THR A 47 2.44 8.70 -2.34
N TRP A 48 3.24 7.82 -2.95
CA TRP A 48 4.57 8.14 -3.50
C TRP A 48 4.70 9.50 -4.19
N HIS A 49 3.79 9.82 -5.13
CA HIS A 49 3.85 11.05 -5.92
C HIS A 49 3.36 12.31 -5.16
N LEU A 50 2.70 12.15 -4.01
CA LEU A 50 2.22 13.24 -3.15
C LEU A 50 3.17 13.56 -1.99
N ILE A 51 4.07 12.64 -1.62
CA ILE A 51 5.01 12.81 -0.50
C ILE A 51 5.71 14.17 -0.54
N ASN A 52 6.24 14.58 -1.70
CA ASN A 52 6.95 15.85 -1.85
C ASN A 52 6.07 17.09 -1.61
N THR A 53 4.74 16.98 -1.77
CA THR A 53 3.82 18.09 -1.49
C THR A 53 3.72 18.39 0.01
N VAL A 54 3.96 17.38 0.85
CA VAL A 54 3.95 17.48 2.32
C VAL A 54 5.03 18.45 2.82
N TYR A 55 6.16 18.54 2.11
CA TYR A 55 7.32 19.35 2.49
C TYR A 55 7.23 20.81 2.04
N SER A 56 6.18 21.19 1.31
CA SER A 56 6.02 22.57 0.85
C SER A 56 5.88 23.53 2.05
N PRO A 57 6.47 24.74 2.02
CA PRO A 57 6.47 25.63 3.19
C PRO A 57 5.08 25.92 3.76
N GLY A 58 4.08 26.10 2.89
CA GLY A 58 2.69 26.30 3.30
C GLY A 58 2.12 25.09 4.04
N ARG A 59 2.36 23.87 3.53
CA ARG A 59 1.92 22.64 4.18
C ARG A 59 2.65 22.42 5.51
N VAL A 60 3.95 22.69 5.57
CA VAL A 60 4.72 22.60 6.82
C VAL A 60 4.18 23.58 7.87
N ALA A 61 3.81 24.79 7.49
CA ALA A 61 3.20 25.76 8.39
C ALA A 61 1.81 25.31 8.89
N GLU A 62 0.99 24.73 8.00
CA GLU A 62 -0.30 24.11 8.37
C GLU A 62 -0.07 23.00 9.41
N LEU A 63 0.83 22.06 9.15
CA LEU A 63 1.14 20.96 10.06
C LEU A 63 1.65 21.44 11.43
N ARG A 64 2.46 22.50 11.48
CA ARG A 64 2.90 23.10 12.76
C ARG A 64 1.75 23.64 13.59
N SER A 65 0.68 24.13 12.96
CA SER A 65 -0.52 24.58 13.67
C SER A 65 -1.35 23.42 14.24
N MET A 66 -1.09 22.18 13.81
CA MET A 66 -1.87 21.01 14.20
C MET A 66 -1.45 20.39 15.54
N ARG A 67 -0.43 20.90 16.25
CA ARG A 67 0.03 20.30 17.53
C ARG A 67 -1.09 20.02 18.52
N GLY A 68 -2.05 20.94 18.65
CA GLY A 68 -3.17 20.83 19.60
C GLY A 68 -4.22 19.77 19.23
N PHE A 69 -4.16 19.19 18.03
CA PHE A 69 -5.09 18.16 17.58
C PHE A 69 -4.70 16.75 18.08
N TYR A 70 -3.49 16.57 18.61
CA TYR A 70 -2.97 15.26 19.01
C TYR A 70 -3.17 15.03 20.49
N GLY A 71 -3.82 13.92 20.86
CA GLY A 71 -3.97 13.50 22.25
C GLY A 71 -2.64 13.04 22.87
N ASP A 72 -1.80 12.37 22.06
CA ASP A 72 -0.41 12.05 22.40
C ASP A 72 0.55 13.02 21.68
N PRO A 73 1.27 13.89 22.41
CA PRO A 73 2.26 14.80 21.82
C PRO A 73 3.36 14.09 21.01
N ARG A 74 3.70 12.84 21.33
CA ARG A 74 4.76 12.10 20.63
C ARG A 74 4.40 11.83 19.17
N HIS A 75 3.13 11.58 18.87
CA HIS A 75 2.67 11.39 17.49
C HIS A 75 2.97 12.63 16.64
N TYR A 76 2.61 13.82 17.14
CA TYR A 76 2.93 15.08 16.48
C TYR A 76 4.45 15.30 16.33
N GLU A 77 5.22 15.04 17.40
CA GLU A 77 6.68 15.23 17.38
C GLU A 77 7.33 14.34 16.31
N ARG A 78 6.98 13.05 16.26
CA ARG A 78 7.45 12.12 15.23
C ARG A 78 7.04 12.55 13.83
N LEU A 79 5.79 12.99 13.63
CA LEU A 79 5.32 13.48 12.34
C LEU A 79 6.15 14.69 11.89
N MET A 80 6.43 15.61 12.80
CA MET A 80 7.24 16.78 12.49
C MET A 80 8.70 16.41 12.17
N VAL A 81 9.27 15.37 12.76
CA VAL A 81 10.57 14.84 12.34
C VAL A 81 10.50 14.34 10.90
N VAL A 82 9.51 13.52 10.55
CA VAL A 82 9.31 13.03 9.16
C VAL A 82 9.22 14.18 8.16
N VAL A 83 8.49 15.25 8.52
CA VAL A 83 8.28 16.40 7.65
C VAL A 83 9.54 17.25 7.52
N ASN A 84 10.22 17.56 8.62
CA ASN A 84 11.41 18.42 8.62
C ASN A 84 12.62 17.73 7.98
N GLU A 85 12.77 16.42 8.19
CA GLU A 85 13.87 15.61 7.66
C GLU A 85 13.52 14.91 6.33
N ARG A 86 12.30 15.12 5.82
CA ARG A 86 11.81 14.59 4.54
C ARG A 86 11.87 13.06 4.42
N LEU A 87 11.44 12.37 5.48
CA LEU A 87 11.56 10.91 5.61
C LEU A 87 10.40 10.11 4.99
N GLY A 88 9.49 10.74 4.24
CA GLY A 88 8.27 10.06 3.74
C GLY A 88 8.57 8.93 2.77
N HIS A 89 9.48 9.15 1.81
CA HIS A 89 9.90 8.09 0.88
C HIS A 89 10.59 6.93 1.62
N GLU A 90 11.32 7.22 2.69
CA GLU A 90 11.96 6.20 3.53
C GLU A 90 10.94 5.37 4.30
N LEU A 91 9.88 5.99 4.84
CA LEU A 91 8.79 5.25 5.48
C LEU A 91 8.10 4.31 4.48
N MET A 92 7.83 4.77 3.26
CA MET A 92 7.22 3.96 2.22
C MET A 92 8.13 2.79 1.79
N ALA A 93 9.45 3.03 1.66
CA ALA A 93 10.41 1.97 1.35
C ALA A 93 10.47 0.91 2.46
N ARG A 94 10.36 1.31 3.73
CA ARG A 94 10.28 0.40 4.87
C ARG A 94 8.99 -0.41 4.88
N ALA A 95 7.86 0.19 4.51
CA ALA A 95 6.60 -0.53 4.35
C ALA A 95 6.70 -1.59 3.25
N GLU A 96 7.31 -1.25 2.11
CA GLU A 96 7.54 -2.20 1.01
C GLU A 96 8.45 -3.36 1.44
N ALA A 97 9.57 -3.06 2.11
CA ALA A 97 10.48 -4.09 2.62
C ALA A 97 9.78 -5.04 3.60
N ALA A 98 9.03 -4.50 4.57
CA ALA A 98 8.27 -5.30 5.54
C ALA A 98 7.19 -6.16 4.86
N LYS A 99 6.46 -5.60 3.90
CA LYS A 99 5.48 -6.33 3.07
C LYS A 99 6.15 -7.47 2.30
N ILE A 100 7.38 -7.27 1.82
CA ILE A 100 8.14 -8.32 1.14
C ILE A 100 8.51 -9.44 2.12
N GLU A 101 9.03 -9.07 3.29
CA GLU A 101 9.47 -10.00 4.33
C GLU A 101 8.33 -10.91 4.85
N VAL A 102 7.17 -10.34 5.18
CA VAL A 102 6.03 -11.12 5.71
C VAL A 102 5.31 -11.96 4.65
N ALA A 103 5.65 -11.83 3.38
CA ALA A 103 4.92 -12.50 2.31
C ALA A 103 5.12 -14.02 2.27
N ASP A 104 6.20 -14.51 2.88
CA ASP A 104 6.49 -15.93 3.09
C ASP A 104 6.00 -16.44 4.46
N GLY A 105 5.27 -15.59 5.20
CA GLY A 105 4.75 -15.85 6.53
C GLY A 105 5.59 -15.23 7.65
N GLY A 106 5.04 -15.25 8.87
CA GLY A 106 5.71 -14.75 10.07
C GLY A 106 5.46 -13.26 10.35
N GLU A 107 6.49 -12.60 10.87
CA GLU A 107 6.47 -11.19 11.27
C GLU A 107 7.73 -10.46 10.80
N ALA A 108 7.57 -9.18 10.49
CA ALA A 108 8.67 -8.28 10.15
C ALA A 108 8.74 -7.14 11.18
N ARG A 109 9.96 -6.84 11.62
CA ARG A 109 10.23 -5.67 12.47
C ARG A 109 10.65 -4.49 11.61
N ILE A 110 9.91 -3.39 11.71
CA ILE A 110 10.15 -2.16 10.97
C ILE A 110 10.89 -1.18 11.89
N ASP A 111 12.18 -0.93 11.61
CA ASP A 111 12.95 0.05 12.37
C ASP A 111 12.53 1.49 12.01
N LEU A 112 12.07 2.24 13.00
CA LEU A 112 11.66 3.64 12.89
C LEU A 112 12.60 4.56 13.71
N GLY A 113 13.81 4.08 14.04
CA GLY A 113 14.81 4.77 14.85
C GLY A 113 15.23 6.15 14.32
N HIS A 114 14.99 6.40 13.04
CA HIS A 114 15.26 7.68 12.38
C HIS A 114 14.31 8.80 12.84
N THR A 115 13.12 8.45 13.38
CA THR A 115 12.14 9.44 13.86
C THR A 115 12.14 9.55 15.38
N GLU A 116 12.31 8.44 16.09
CA GLU A 116 12.53 8.40 17.53
C GLU A 116 13.43 7.22 17.89
N ARG A 117 14.44 7.45 18.75
CA ARG A 117 15.37 6.38 19.17
C ARG A 117 14.61 5.19 19.73
N HIS A 118 14.97 4.00 19.25
CA HIS A 118 14.38 2.71 19.63
C HIS A 118 12.90 2.52 19.23
N LEU A 119 12.32 3.41 18.44
CA LEU A 119 11.00 3.20 17.86
C LEU A 119 11.06 2.09 16.81
N ALA A 120 10.14 1.13 16.91
CA ALA A 120 9.94 0.11 15.90
C ALA A 120 8.46 -0.23 15.81
N ALA A 121 8.02 -0.62 14.62
CA ALA A 121 6.71 -1.25 14.40
C ALA A 121 6.90 -2.74 14.10
N THR A 122 5.81 -3.50 14.24
CA THR A 122 5.75 -4.90 13.83
C THR A 122 4.63 -5.05 12.81
N LEU A 123 4.92 -5.78 11.73
CA LEU A 123 3.94 -6.19 10.74
C LEU A 123 3.87 -7.72 10.75
N THR A 124 2.68 -8.28 10.94
CA THR A 124 2.45 -9.72 10.73
C THR A 124 1.91 -9.99 9.34
N GLU A 125 2.07 -11.23 8.86
CA GLU A 125 1.43 -11.68 7.60
C GLU A 125 -0.08 -11.39 7.61
N GLN A 126 -0.77 -11.68 8.72
CA GLN A 126 -2.21 -11.46 8.84
C GLN A 126 -2.56 -9.97 8.73
N GLN A 127 -1.83 -9.09 9.41
CA GLN A 127 -2.04 -7.65 9.31
C GLN A 127 -1.81 -7.14 7.89
N ALA A 128 -0.78 -7.65 7.20
CA ALA A 128 -0.51 -7.30 5.81
C ALA A 128 -1.64 -7.75 4.88
N ALA A 129 -2.16 -8.98 5.08
CA ALA A 129 -3.29 -9.51 4.33
C ALA A 129 -4.57 -8.69 4.56
N ASP A 130 -4.90 -8.41 5.82
CA ASP A 130 -6.09 -7.63 6.19
C ASP A 130 -6.05 -6.22 5.62
N ALA A 131 -4.86 -5.58 5.62
CA ALA A 131 -4.68 -4.23 5.10
C ALA A 131 -5.02 -4.11 3.60
N ILE A 132 -4.84 -5.19 2.82
CA ILE A 132 -5.02 -5.18 1.36
C ILE A 132 -6.26 -5.96 0.87
N GLU A 133 -6.98 -6.64 1.76
CA GLU A 133 -8.10 -7.53 1.37
C GLU A 133 -9.20 -6.78 0.59
N ILE A 134 -9.56 -5.55 0.98
CA ILE A 134 -10.56 -4.75 0.27
C ILE A 134 -10.12 -4.47 -1.18
N ASP A 135 -8.84 -4.16 -1.39
CA ASP A 135 -8.32 -3.87 -2.72
C ASP A 135 -8.23 -5.16 -3.56
N ILE A 136 -7.87 -6.29 -2.94
CA ILE A 136 -7.90 -7.60 -3.59
C ILE A 136 -9.33 -7.96 -4.01
N ALA A 137 -10.31 -7.83 -3.12
CA ALA A 137 -11.71 -8.13 -3.42
C ALA A 137 -12.23 -7.30 -4.60
N ARG A 138 -11.83 -6.02 -4.69
CA ARG A 138 -12.15 -5.16 -5.84
C ARG A 138 -11.51 -5.65 -7.15
N ILE A 139 -10.26 -6.11 -7.12
CA ILE A 139 -9.60 -6.67 -8.30
C ILE A 139 -10.29 -7.98 -8.74
N VAL A 140 -10.63 -8.86 -7.79
CA VAL A 140 -11.36 -10.10 -8.08
C VAL A 140 -12.73 -9.80 -8.68
N GLY A 141 -13.46 -8.81 -8.13
CA GLY A 141 -14.74 -8.35 -8.69
C GLY A 141 -14.60 -7.85 -10.12
N ALA A 142 -13.59 -7.01 -10.39
CA ALA A 142 -13.32 -6.52 -11.75
C ALA A 142 -12.98 -7.66 -12.73
N ALA A 143 -12.25 -8.69 -12.29
CA ALA A 143 -11.97 -9.87 -13.11
C ALA A 143 -13.26 -10.65 -13.45
N ALA A 144 -14.15 -10.84 -12.48
CA ALA A 144 -15.43 -11.51 -12.70
C ALA A 144 -16.36 -10.70 -13.62
N GLU A 145 -16.39 -9.37 -13.47
CA GLU A 145 -17.12 -8.47 -14.35
C GLU A 145 -16.60 -8.55 -15.80
N ALA A 146 -15.29 -8.59 -16.00
CA ALA A 146 -14.70 -8.71 -17.33
C ALA A 146 -15.11 -10.02 -18.04
N VAL A 147 -15.13 -11.14 -17.30
CA VAL A 147 -15.61 -12.44 -17.82
C VAL A 147 -17.10 -12.37 -18.18
N THR A 148 -17.91 -11.74 -17.33
CA THR A 148 -19.34 -11.52 -17.58
C THR A 148 -19.57 -10.68 -18.84
N GLN A 149 -18.80 -9.60 -19.02
CA GLN A 149 -18.87 -8.75 -20.22
C GLN A 149 -18.47 -9.48 -21.50
N ALA A 150 -17.60 -10.49 -21.40
CA ALA A 150 -17.26 -11.38 -22.52
C ALA A 150 -18.36 -12.42 -22.83
N GLY A 151 -19.46 -12.46 -22.07
CA GLY A 151 -20.53 -13.45 -22.23
C GLY A 151 -20.11 -14.85 -21.78
N LEU A 152 -19.09 -14.95 -20.93
CA LEU A 152 -18.56 -16.20 -20.41
C LEU A 152 -18.93 -16.36 -18.93
N SER A 153 -18.90 -17.61 -18.46
CA SER A 153 -18.92 -17.94 -17.03
C SER A 153 -17.49 -18.19 -16.53
N PRO A 154 -17.23 -18.08 -15.22
CA PRO A 154 -15.91 -18.37 -14.64
C PRO A 154 -15.37 -19.78 -14.98
N ALA A 155 -16.25 -20.76 -15.19
CA ALA A 155 -15.87 -22.13 -15.57
C ALA A 155 -15.37 -22.27 -17.02
N GLN A 156 -15.58 -21.25 -17.85
CA GLN A 156 -15.13 -21.21 -19.25
C GLN A 156 -13.78 -20.48 -19.41
N VAL A 157 -13.16 -20.08 -18.30
CA VAL A 157 -11.81 -19.53 -18.32
C VAL A 157 -10.82 -20.69 -18.26
N ASP A 158 -10.05 -20.88 -19.32
CA ASP A 158 -9.09 -22.00 -19.41
C ASP A 158 -7.78 -21.73 -18.65
N ALA A 159 -7.35 -20.46 -18.61
CA ALA A 159 -6.07 -20.10 -18.01
C ALA A 159 -6.07 -18.70 -17.38
N LEU A 160 -5.36 -18.57 -16.26
CA LEU A 160 -5.05 -17.32 -15.58
C LEU A 160 -3.55 -17.03 -15.73
N TYR A 161 -3.20 -16.00 -16.51
CA TYR A 161 -1.82 -15.59 -16.69
C TYR A 161 -1.49 -14.37 -15.83
N PHE A 162 -0.64 -14.56 -14.82
CA PHE A 162 -0.23 -13.48 -13.91
C PHE A 162 1.06 -12.81 -14.38
N THR A 163 1.05 -11.47 -14.47
CA THR A 163 2.22 -10.63 -14.76
C THR A 163 2.55 -9.73 -13.57
N GLY A 164 3.84 -9.43 -13.37
CA GLY A 164 4.34 -8.62 -12.26
C GLY A 164 5.04 -9.42 -11.14
N GLY A 165 5.81 -8.72 -10.30
CA GLY A 165 6.71 -9.33 -9.31
C GLY A 165 6.45 -9.00 -7.84
N SER A 166 5.39 -8.25 -7.50
CA SER A 166 5.18 -7.80 -6.12
C SER A 166 4.71 -8.93 -5.19
N THR A 167 5.06 -8.86 -3.91
CA THR A 167 4.63 -9.84 -2.91
C THR A 167 3.11 -9.89 -2.70
N GLY A 168 2.42 -8.76 -2.86
CA GLY A 168 0.96 -8.71 -2.90
C GLY A 168 0.34 -9.50 -4.07
N LEU A 169 1.11 -9.81 -5.12
CA LEU A 169 0.64 -10.61 -6.25
C LEU A 169 0.38 -12.08 -5.86
N ARG A 170 1.01 -12.61 -4.80
CA ARG A 170 0.76 -14.01 -4.39
C ARG A 170 -0.61 -14.19 -3.77
N LEU A 171 -0.95 -13.37 -2.77
CA LEU A 171 -2.27 -13.39 -2.15
C LEU A 171 -3.34 -13.08 -3.19
N LEU A 172 -3.11 -12.05 -4.02
CA LEU A 172 -3.99 -11.71 -5.13
C LEU A 172 -4.18 -12.87 -6.12
N ALA A 173 -3.09 -13.52 -6.55
CA ALA A 173 -3.16 -14.66 -7.47
C ALA A 173 -3.95 -15.83 -6.87
N SER A 174 -3.78 -16.10 -5.56
CA SER A 174 -4.55 -17.14 -4.88
C SER A 174 -6.05 -16.81 -4.86
N ARG A 175 -6.42 -15.54 -4.62
CA ARG A 175 -7.81 -15.09 -4.54
C ARG A 175 -8.48 -15.07 -5.92
N ILE A 176 -7.74 -14.66 -6.96
CA ILE A 176 -8.23 -14.75 -8.35
C ILE A 176 -8.38 -16.22 -8.75
N ALA A 177 -7.39 -17.07 -8.49
CA ALA A 177 -7.49 -18.50 -8.81
C ALA A 177 -8.69 -19.17 -8.13
N ALA A 178 -9.00 -18.82 -6.88
CA ALA A 178 -10.18 -19.31 -6.19
C ALA A 178 -11.50 -18.90 -6.87
N ALA A 179 -11.54 -17.75 -7.55
CA ALA A 179 -12.72 -17.29 -8.31
C ALA A 179 -12.88 -17.99 -9.68
N PHE A 180 -11.80 -18.58 -10.21
CA PHE A 180 -11.78 -19.28 -11.50
C PHE A 180 -11.18 -20.70 -11.33
N PRO A 181 -11.87 -21.62 -10.63
CA PRO A 181 -11.29 -22.89 -10.19
C PRO A 181 -10.95 -23.86 -11.31
N ALA A 182 -11.52 -23.69 -12.52
CA ALA A 182 -11.24 -24.50 -13.69
C ALA A 182 -9.99 -24.03 -14.47
N ALA A 183 -9.53 -22.81 -14.21
CA ALA A 183 -8.46 -22.19 -14.98
C ALA A 183 -7.08 -22.68 -14.52
N GLU A 184 -6.22 -22.99 -15.48
CA GLU A 184 -4.80 -23.25 -15.22
C GLU A 184 -4.09 -21.97 -14.78
N VAL A 185 -3.41 -22.00 -13.63
CA VAL A 185 -2.60 -20.86 -13.15
C VAL A 185 -1.24 -20.87 -13.85
N VAL A 186 -1.05 -19.94 -14.78
CA VAL A 186 0.19 -19.76 -15.52
C VAL A 186 0.98 -18.58 -14.96
N ARG A 187 2.26 -18.83 -14.64
CA ARG A 187 3.21 -17.79 -14.19
C ARG A 187 4.24 -17.55 -15.28
N GLY A 188 4.12 -16.42 -15.96
CA GLY A 188 5.10 -15.96 -16.95
C GLY A 188 6.38 -15.41 -16.33
N ASP A 189 7.31 -14.98 -17.18
CA ASP A 189 8.42 -14.13 -16.74
C ASP A 189 7.84 -12.83 -16.17
N ARG A 190 7.96 -12.70 -14.85
CA ARG A 190 7.38 -11.63 -14.03
C ARG A 190 7.91 -10.25 -14.39
N PHE A 191 9.09 -10.16 -15.01
CA PHE A 191 9.77 -8.91 -15.32
C PHE A 191 9.84 -8.62 -16.82
N ALA A 192 9.86 -9.65 -17.66
CA ALA A 192 10.04 -9.45 -19.10
C ALA A 192 8.77 -9.68 -19.93
N SER A 193 7.68 -10.25 -19.41
CA SER A 193 6.52 -10.65 -20.22
C SER A 193 5.94 -9.51 -21.07
N VAL A 194 5.73 -8.33 -20.48
CA VAL A 194 5.20 -7.16 -21.20
C VAL A 194 6.21 -6.63 -22.23
N ALA A 195 7.47 -6.41 -21.81
CA ALA A 195 8.52 -5.89 -22.69
C ALA A 195 8.79 -6.83 -23.87
N THR A 196 8.79 -8.14 -23.62
CA THR A 196 8.94 -9.18 -24.64
C THR A 196 7.76 -9.18 -25.61
N GLY A 197 6.53 -9.07 -25.10
CA GLY A 197 5.33 -8.96 -25.95
C GLY A 197 5.37 -7.75 -26.88
N LEU A 198 5.81 -6.59 -26.38
CA LEU A 198 6.00 -5.38 -27.18
C LEU A 198 7.10 -5.56 -28.23
N GLY A 199 8.24 -6.18 -27.88
CA GLY A 199 9.32 -6.48 -28.82
C GLY A 199 8.88 -7.41 -29.96
N LEU A 200 8.13 -8.47 -29.63
CA LEU A 200 7.54 -9.37 -30.62
C LEU A 200 6.53 -8.65 -31.52
N HIS A 201 5.72 -7.75 -30.96
CA HIS A 201 4.78 -6.95 -31.74
C HIS A 201 5.52 -6.00 -32.70
N ALA A 202 6.54 -5.29 -32.21
CA ALA A 202 7.38 -4.41 -33.02
C ALA A 202 8.07 -5.17 -34.17
N GLN A 203 8.60 -6.36 -33.90
CA GLN A 203 9.21 -7.20 -34.94
C GLN A 203 8.20 -7.59 -36.03
N ARG A 204 6.96 -7.92 -35.66
CA ARG A 204 5.90 -8.25 -36.65
C ARG A 204 5.52 -7.05 -37.52
N TRP A 205 5.60 -5.84 -36.97
CA TRP A 205 5.16 -4.62 -37.64
C TRP A 205 6.27 -3.97 -38.48
N PHE A 206 7.50 -3.96 -37.98
CA PHE A 206 8.64 -3.24 -38.57
C PHE A 206 9.73 -4.17 -39.13
N GLY A 207 9.66 -5.48 -38.89
CA GLY A 207 10.64 -6.45 -39.39
C GLY A 207 10.44 -6.86 -40.86
N ARG A 208 9.73 -6.05 -41.65
CA ARG A 208 9.61 -6.21 -43.11
C ARG A 208 10.66 -5.39 -43.82
#